data_AF-A0A3D4ZGA9-F1
#
_entry.id   AF-A0A3D4ZGA9-F1
#
_cell.length_a   1.000
_cell.length_b   1.000
_cell.length_c   1.000
_cell.angle_alpha   90.00
_cell.angle_beta   90.00
_cell.angle_gamma   90.00
#
_symmetry.space_group_name_H-M   'P 1'
#
loop_
_entity.id
_entity.type
_entity.pdbx_description
1 polymer ?
#
loop_
_entity_poly.entity_id
_entity_poly.type
_entity_poly.pdbx_seq_one_letter_code
_entity_poly.pdbx_strand_id
1 'polypeptide(L)' 'MRKRSLIHSLLLHAILIGVSLTMLIPFVWMVLTSFKTPGQAIQLDPYVFFPTQFQFNSFIRVFTTNNFLNLYKNTLL' A
#
# COMPACT_ATOMS: atom_id res chain seq x y z
N MET A 1 -24.99 -35.60 -1.14
CA MET A 1 -23.89 -35.18 -0.23
C MET A 1 -22.85 -34.27 -0.89
N ARG A 2 -22.30 -34.58 -2.08
CA ARG A 2 -21.27 -33.76 -2.79
C ARG A 2 -21.62 -32.29 -3.13
N LYS A 3 -22.89 -31.94 -3.39
CA LYS A 3 -23.25 -30.56 -3.78
C LYS A 3 -23.14 -29.55 -2.63
N ARG A 4 -23.42 -29.96 -1.38
CA ARG A 4 -23.26 -29.10 -0.20
C ARG A 4 -21.80 -28.72 0.04
N SER A 5 -20.86 -29.63 -0.21
CA SER A 5 -19.42 -29.35 -0.03
C SER A 5 -18.86 -28.40 -1.09
N LEU A 6 -19.39 -28.42 -2.32
CA LEU A 6 -18.99 -27.50 -3.38
C LEU A 6 -19.45 -26.06 -3.10
N ILE A 7 -20.71 -25.87 -2.71
CA ILE A 7 -21.24 -24.55 -2.35
C ILE A 7 -20.49 -23.98 -1.14
N HIS A 8 -20.25 -24.81 -0.12
CA HIS A 8 -19.47 -24.41 1.05
C HIS A 8 -18.04 -24.00 0.68
N SER A 9 -17.37 -24.79 -0.17
CA SER A 9 -16.02 -24.44 -0.65
C SER A 9 -16.03 -23.12 -1.42
N LEU A 10 -16.98 -22.92 -2.32
CA LEU A 10 -17.09 -21.68 -3.10
C LEU A 10 -17.32 -20.46 -2.20
N LEU A 11 -18.22 -20.57 -1.22
CA LEU A 11 -18.49 -19.50 -0.25
C LEU A 11 -17.25 -19.19 0.59
N LEU A 12 -16.54 -20.22 1.08
CA LEU A 12 -15.30 -20.04 1.82
C LEU A 12 -14.24 -19.31 0.97
N HIS A 13 -14.02 -19.75 -0.27
CA HIS A 13 -13.04 -19.10 -1.15
C HIS A 13 -13.44 -17.66 -1.46
N ALA A 14 -14.73 -17.38 -1.69
CA ALA A 14 -15.20 -16.00 -1.91
C ALA A 14 -14.92 -15.10 -0.69
N ILE A 15 -15.17 -15.59 0.53
CA ILE A 15 -14.87 -14.87 1.76
C ILE A 15 -13.35 -14.68 1.92
N LEU A 16 -12.56 -15.74 1.70
CA LEU A 16 -11.10 -15.67 1.80
C LEU A 16 -10.50 -14.68 0.81
N ILE A 17 -10.99 -14.65 -0.43
CA ILE A 17 -10.59 -13.67 -1.44
C ILE A 17 -10.99 -12.26 -0.98
N GLY A 18 -12.22 -12.08 -0.50
CA GLY A 18 -12.70 -10.79 0.01
C GLY A 18 -11.81 -10.25 1.14
N VAL A 19 -11.48 -11.09 2.12
CA VAL A 19 -10.57 -10.74 3.23
C VAL A 19 -9.16 -10.48 2.73
N SER A 20 -8.67 -11.27 1.76
CA SER A 20 -7.35 -11.05 1.17
C SER A 20 -7.27 -9.69 0.46
N LEU A 21 -8.32 -9.28 -0.26
CA LEU A 21 -8.36 -7.98 -0.92
C LEU A 21 -8.38 -6.82 0.09
N THR A 22 -9.09 -6.94 1.22
CA THR A 22 -9.07 -5.89 2.24
C THR A 22 -7.69 -5.76 2.90
N MET A 23 -6.94 -6.85 3.03
CA MET A 23 -5.55 -6.81 3.50
C MET A 23 -4.60 -6.06 2.53
N LEU A 24 -4.95 -5.91 1.25
CA LEU A 24 -4.15 -5.13 0.29
C LEU A 24 -4.37 -3.62 0.39
N ILE A 25 -5.47 -3.17 0.99
CA ILE A 25 -5.81 -1.74 1.14
C ILE A 25 -4.66 -0.92 1.74
N PRO A 26 -4.02 -1.30 2.87
CA PRO A 26 -2.89 -0.53 3.42
C PRO A 26 -1.71 -0.42 2.46
N PHE A 27 -1.44 -1.44 1.64
CA PHE A 27 -0.36 -1.41 0.65
C PHE A 27 -0.68 -0.48 -0.53
N VAL A 28 -1.93 -0.52 -1.02
CA VAL A 28 -2.39 0.43 -2.05
C VAL A 28 -2.30 1.85 -1.52
N TRP A 29 -2.72 2.08 -0.28
CA TRP A 29 -2.62 3.37 0.37
C TRP A 29 -1.17 3.84 0.55
N MET A 30 -0.24 2.93 0.89
CA MET A 30 1.19 3.22 1.00
C MET A 30 1.78 3.67 -0.35
N VAL A 31 1.43 2.99 -1.44
CA VAL A 31 1.87 3.38 -2.79
C VAL A 31 1.31 4.75 -3.16
N LEU A 32 0.01 5.00 -2.96
CA LEU A 32 -0.59 6.31 -3.23
C LEU A 32 0.06 7.43 -2.40
N THR A 33 0.39 7.15 -1.14
CA THR A 33 1.02 8.12 -0.23
C THR A 33 2.45 8.45 -0.65
N SER A 34 3.19 7.52 -1.25
CA SER A 34 4.52 7.80 -1.80
C SER A 34 4.51 8.88 -2.90
N PHE A 35 3.36 9.06 -3.58
CA PHE A 35 3.16 10.10 -4.60
C PHE A 35 2.57 11.41 -4.05
N LYS A 36 2.18 11.48 -2.77
CA LYS A 36 1.64 12.71 -2.16
C LYS A 36 2.75 13.69 -1.84
N THR A 37 2.39 14.98 -1.73
CA THR A 37 3.29 15.98 -1.13
C THR A 37 3.46 15.70 0.37
N PRO A 38 4.56 16.17 1.01
CA PRO A 38 4.77 15.99 2.45
C PRO A 38 3.61 16.49 3.30
N GLY A 39 3.02 17.63 2.93
CA GLY A 39 1.84 18.19 3.62
C GLY A 39 0.61 17.30 3.50
N GLN A 40 0.35 16.74 2.31
CA GLN A 40 -0.78 15.84 2.08
C GLN A 40 -0.61 14.48 2.76
N ALA A 41 0.63 13.99 2.88
CA ALA A 41 0.90 12.70 3.52
C ALA A 41 0.57 12.71 5.03
N ILE A 42 0.61 13.89 5.67
CA ILE A 42 0.30 14.07 7.10
C ILE A 42 -1.03 14.79 7.36
N GLN A 43 -1.75 15.17 6.30
CA GLN A 43 -3.02 15.88 6.41
C GLN A 43 -4.13 14.94 6.89
N LEU A 44 -4.80 15.35 7.97
CA LEU A 44 -5.90 14.59 8.58
C LEU A 44 -7.28 15.08 8.12
N ASP A 45 -7.44 16.39 7.89
CA ASP A 45 -8.72 17.00 7.48
C ASP A 45 -8.50 18.15 6.47
N PRO A 46 -9.16 18.14 5.30
CA PRO A 46 -9.86 17.00 4.69
C PRO A 46 -8.90 15.85 4.37
N TYR A 47 -9.35 14.61 4.55
CA TYR A 47 -8.54 13.44 4.23
C TYR A 47 -8.41 13.25 2.71
N VAL A 48 -7.17 13.21 2.22
CA VAL A 48 -6.86 13.10 0.78
C VAL A 48 -6.45 11.65 0.45
N PHE A 49 -7.38 10.87 -0.08
CA PHE A 49 -7.12 9.46 -0.44
C PHE A 49 -6.18 9.35 -1.65
N PHE A 50 -6.51 10.03 -2.75
CA PHE A 50 -5.71 10.09 -3.98
C PHE A 50 -4.83 11.34 -4.01
N PRO A 51 -3.57 11.26 -4.48
CA PRO A 51 -2.73 12.44 -4.62
C PRO A 51 -3.37 13.44 -5.58
N THR A 52 -3.40 14.73 -5.21
CA THR A 52 -3.90 15.77 -6.13
C THR A 52 -2.93 16.00 -7.29
N GLN A 53 -1.64 15.71 -7.08
CA GLN A 53 -0.57 15.74 -8.07
C GLN A 53 0.43 14.62 -7.76
N PHE A 54 0.87 13.88 -8.78
CA PHE A 54 1.83 12.79 -8.62
C PHE A 54 3.26 13.34 -8.43
N GLN A 55 3.85 13.09 -7.25
CA GLN A 55 5.19 13.56 -6.90
C GLN A 55 6.28 12.52 -7.23
N PHE A 56 6.80 12.56 -8.46
CA PHE A 56 7.93 11.70 -8.85
C PHE A 56 9.28 12.16 -8.27
N ASN A 57 9.40 13.46 -7.95
CA ASN A 57 10.61 14.04 -7.37
C ASN A 57 10.97 13.42 -6.01
N SER A 58 9.97 12.96 -5.25
CA SER A 58 10.17 12.28 -3.96
C SER A 58 11.09 11.06 -4.09
N PHE A 59 10.97 10.30 -5.18
CA PHE A 59 11.79 9.10 -5.42
C PHE A 59 13.24 9.46 -5.70
N ILE A 60 13.50 10.50 -6.49
CA ILE A 60 14.85 11.00 -6.75
C ILE A 60 15.47 11.52 -5.45
N ARG A 61 14.68 12.31 -4.70
CA ARG A 61 15.13 12.98 -3.46
C ARG A 61 15.65 11.98 -2.42
N VAL A 62 15.03 10.81 -2.28
CA VAL A 62 15.47 9.77 -1.34
C VAL A 62 16.93 9.37 -1.57
N PHE A 63 17.37 9.29 -2.82
CA PHE A 63 18.75 8.91 -3.16
C PHE A 63 19.74 10.09 -3.10
N THR A 64 19.27 11.33 -3.21
CA THR A 64 20.15 12.50 -3.26
C THR A 64 20.27 13.24 -1.93
N THR A 65 19.26 13.19 -1.05
CA THR A 65 19.27 13.93 0.23
C THR A 65 19.71 13.09 1.42
N ASN A 66 19.62 11.76 1.31
CA ASN A 66 20.04 10.85 2.36
C ASN A 66 21.11 9.92 1.80
N ASN A 67 22.00 9.43 2.65
CA ASN A 67 22.88 8.30 2.31
C ASN A 67 22.09 6.98 2.25
N PHE A 68 20.98 6.97 1.49
CA PHE A 68 19.98 5.91 1.47
C PHE A 68 20.62 4.55 1.18
N LEU A 69 21.53 4.48 0.21
CA LEU A 69 22.24 3.24 -0.11
C LEU A 69 23.08 2.72 1.05
N ASN A 70 23.71 3.59 1.85
CA ASN A 70 24.46 3.17 3.03
C ASN A 70 23.53 2.73 4.16
N LEU A 71 22.44 3.45 4.40
CA LEU A 71 21.42 3.06 5.39
C LEU A 71 20.79 1.71 5.04
N TYR A 72 20.51 1.48 3.76
CA TYR A 72 19.97 0.23 3.26
C TYR A 72 20.97 -0.92 3.43
N LYS A 73 22.26 -0.70 3.09
CA LYS A 73 23.33 -1.67 3.36
C LYS A 73 23.42 -2.04 4.84
N ASN A 74 23.35 -1.05 5.75
CA ASN A 74 23.39 -1.30 7.19
C ASN A 74 22.19 -2.10 7.72
N THR A 75 21.09 -2.19 6.95
CA THR A 75 19.91 -2.99 7.32
C THR A 75 20.03 -4.44 6.82
N LEU A 76 20.80 -4.68 5.76
CA LEU A 76 21.02 -6.01 5.18
C LEU A 76 22.18 -6.77 5.81
N LEU A 77 23.16 -6.05 6.36
CA LEU A 77 24.30 -6.60 7.11
C LEU A 77 23.88 -6.88 8.57
#